data_AF-A0A6C0JE46-F1
#
_entry.id   AF-A0A6C0JE46-F1
#
_cell.length_a   1.000
_cell.length_b   1.000
_cell.length_c   1.000
_cell.angle_alpha   90.00
_cell.angle_beta   90.00
_cell.angle_gamma   90.00
#
_symmetry.space_group_name_H-M   'P 1'
#
loop_
_entity.id
_entity.type
_entity.pdbx_description
1 polymer ?
#
loop_
_entity_poly.entity_id
_entity_poly.type
_entity_poly.pdbx_seq_one_letter_code
_entity_poly.pdbx_strand_id
1 'polypeptide(L)'
;MDPIPHIIHQTHKSREFIKSNKKLSEAAQSWIDTGYDYRFYDDTQADDFMKTLEDEFPGIYNDYNRLPIPVMKADFFRYCVVYKHGGIYADADTVLVDGKIDKLVGYNGFVCVAENKAHMCQWIFSAPKGCSLLKKVIDVIMNKLLNLNIRDRIRETRHYIHDLTGPAIFTQAFREYLLENGETEDAVNAWNADFRATGILSRNKILIHPCSFHKDTVTHLFSGQWENGWCEQASELYNDLNYNCESSIKVLKVISSARFPDTFKVSISGNKLSIQRTDSNGGWGQHELKVSVLIYNKDGKTEEKTIHIGCSTTNVKEIIVDNNPVIDPAYPRHPII
;
A
#
# COMPACT_ATOMS: atom_id res chain seq x y z
N MET A 1 14.01 -20.54 -17.99
CA MET A 1 12.89 -19.60 -18.10
C MET A 1 12.72 -19.30 -19.56
N ASP A 2 11.47 -19.36 -19.99
CA ASP A 2 11.03 -19.08 -21.34
C ASP A 2 11.22 -17.60 -21.69
N PRO A 3 11.26 -17.23 -22.98
CA PRO A 3 11.24 -15.83 -23.38
C PRO A 3 10.00 -15.11 -22.85
N ILE A 4 10.08 -13.80 -22.71
CA ILE A 4 8.94 -12.97 -22.31
C ILE A 4 7.90 -13.00 -23.45
N PRO A 5 6.65 -13.42 -23.19
CA PRO A 5 5.59 -13.39 -24.20
C PRO A 5 5.31 -11.97 -24.71
N HIS A 6 4.95 -11.84 -25.99
CA HIS A 6 4.56 -10.56 -26.60
C HIS A 6 3.10 -10.21 -26.26
N ILE A 7 2.82 -10.05 -24.96
CA ILE A 7 1.51 -9.72 -24.40
C ILE A 7 1.67 -8.44 -23.59
N ILE A 8 0.73 -7.51 -23.72
CA ILE A 8 0.68 -6.27 -22.94
C ILE A 8 -0.56 -6.30 -22.06
N HIS A 9 -0.39 -6.02 -20.78
CA HIS A 9 -1.44 -5.91 -19.79
C HIS A 9 -1.55 -4.47 -19.31
N GLN A 10 -2.74 -3.87 -19.44
CA GLN A 10 -3.07 -2.60 -18.79
C GLN A 10 -4.39 -2.76 -18.02
N THR A 11 -4.52 -2.06 -16.90
CA THR A 11 -5.75 -2.05 -16.10
C THR A 11 -6.18 -0.64 -15.76
N HIS A 12 -7.48 -0.38 -15.77
CA HIS A 12 -8.05 0.89 -15.33
C HIS A 12 -9.55 0.74 -15.08
N LYS A 13 -10.11 1.50 -14.13
CA LYS A 13 -11.52 1.41 -13.70
C LYS A 13 -12.57 1.34 -14.81
N SER A 14 -12.29 1.96 -15.95
CA SER A 14 -13.23 2.03 -17.07
C SER A 14 -12.49 2.20 -18.39
N ARG A 15 -12.81 1.34 -19.35
CA ARG A 15 -12.35 1.44 -20.74
C ARG A 15 -12.95 2.67 -21.45
N GLU A 16 -14.21 2.98 -21.19
CA GLU A 16 -14.89 4.15 -21.77
C GLU A 16 -14.28 5.46 -21.27
N PHE A 17 -13.88 5.52 -19.99
CA PHE A 17 -13.14 6.67 -19.47
C PHE A 17 -11.82 6.88 -20.22
N ILE A 18 -11.04 5.81 -20.43
CA ILE A 18 -9.77 5.87 -21.20
C ILE A 18 -10.02 6.44 -22.60
N LYS A 19 -11.02 5.93 -23.33
CA LYS A 19 -11.36 6.39 -24.68
C LYS A 19 -11.81 7.86 -24.71
N SER A 20 -12.56 8.30 -23.69
CA SER A 20 -13.06 9.67 -23.60
C SER A 20 -11.98 10.70 -23.22
N ASN A 21 -10.90 10.26 -22.57
CA ASN A 21 -9.80 11.12 -22.15
C ASN A 21 -8.69 11.09 -23.21
N LYS A 22 -8.50 12.20 -23.92
CA LYS A 22 -7.53 12.28 -25.03
C LYS A 22 -6.13 11.79 -24.65
N LYS A 23 -5.59 12.23 -23.50
CA LYS A 23 -4.23 11.84 -23.07
C LYS A 23 -4.11 10.34 -22.80
N LEU A 24 -5.12 9.75 -22.15
CA LEU A 24 -5.12 8.33 -21.83
C LEU A 24 -5.40 7.46 -23.06
N SER A 25 -6.26 7.93 -23.97
CA SER A 25 -6.49 7.27 -25.25
C SER A 25 -5.22 7.24 -26.11
N GLU A 26 -4.48 8.36 -26.19
CA GLU A 26 -3.19 8.43 -26.91
C GLU A 26 -2.14 7.54 -26.23
N ALA A 27 -2.10 7.51 -24.89
CA ALA A 27 -1.23 6.62 -24.12
C ALA A 27 -1.52 5.14 -24.44
N ALA A 28 -2.78 4.70 -24.35
CA ALA A 28 -3.16 3.33 -24.68
C ALA A 28 -2.84 2.98 -26.15
N GLN A 29 -3.05 3.91 -27.08
CA GLN A 29 -2.75 3.70 -28.50
C GLN A 29 -1.25 3.44 -28.75
N SER A 30 -0.35 4.12 -28.03
CA SER A 30 1.10 3.88 -28.14
C SER A 30 1.52 2.44 -27.83
N TRP A 31 0.75 1.73 -26.99
CA TRP A 31 0.96 0.31 -26.70
C TRP A 31 0.29 -0.59 -27.73
N ILE A 32 -0.90 -0.23 -28.22
CA ILE A 32 -1.62 -0.98 -29.25
C ILE A 32 -0.84 -1.01 -30.57
N ASP A 33 -0.22 0.11 -30.95
CA ASP A 33 0.52 0.26 -32.22
C ASP A 33 1.79 -0.61 -32.30
N THR A 34 2.19 -1.23 -31.20
CA THR A 34 3.31 -2.19 -31.16
C THR A 34 3.00 -3.50 -31.88
N GLY A 35 1.71 -3.82 -32.09
CA GLY A 35 1.25 -5.07 -32.69
C GLY A 35 1.30 -6.29 -31.76
N TYR A 36 1.59 -6.10 -30.48
CA TYR A 36 1.59 -7.18 -29.48
C TYR A 36 0.13 -7.51 -29.06
N ASP A 37 -0.07 -8.65 -28.41
CA ASP A 37 -1.39 -9.03 -27.86
C ASP A 37 -1.76 -8.08 -26.71
N TYR A 38 -2.56 -7.06 -27.02
CA TYR A 38 -2.97 -6.03 -26.09
C TYR A 38 -4.22 -6.43 -25.31
N ARG A 39 -4.07 -6.55 -23.99
CA ARG A 39 -5.13 -6.94 -23.05
C ARG A 39 -5.37 -5.83 -22.04
N PHE A 40 -6.59 -5.31 -22.05
CA PHE A 40 -7.04 -4.33 -21.10
C PHE A 40 -8.10 -4.94 -20.18
N TYR A 41 -7.98 -4.62 -18.89
CA TYR A 41 -8.85 -5.10 -17.83
C TYR A 41 -9.52 -3.89 -17.17
N ASP A 42 -10.84 -3.86 -17.16
CA ASP A 42 -11.57 -3.01 -16.22
C ASP A 42 -11.67 -3.65 -14.82
N ASP A 43 -12.26 -2.95 -13.86
CA ASP A 43 -12.38 -3.45 -12.48
C ASP A 43 -13.13 -4.79 -12.41
N THR A 44 -14.10 -5.03 -13.29
CA THR A 44 -14.86 -6.30 -13.32
C THR A 44 -13.98 -7.42 -13.86
N GLN A 45 -13.27 -7.16 -14.96
CA GLN A 45 -12.37 -8.14 -15.56
C GLN A 45 -11.18 -8.46 -14.65
N ALA A 46 -10.66 -7.47 -13.91
CA ALA A 46 -9.61 -7.67 -12.92
C ALA A 46 -10.11 -8.50 -11.73
N ASP A 47 -11.30 -8.20 -11.19
CA ASP A 47 -11.93 -8.98 -10.12
C ASP A 47 -12.17 -10.43 -10.52
N ASP A 48 -12.73 -10.67 -11.71
CA ASP A 48 -12.97 -12.01 -12.24
C ASP A 48 -11.66 -12.78 -12.46
N PHE A 49 -10.62 -12.11 -12.97
CA PHE A 49 -9.29 -12.72 -13.10
C PHE A 49 -8.74 -13.14 -11.73
N MET A 50 -8.85 -12.29 -10.70
CA MET A 50 -8.32 -12.60 -9.36
C MET A 50 -9.00 -13.81 -8.74
N LYS A 51 -10.30 -14.04 -8.99
CA LYS A 51 -11.01 -15.26 -8.55
C LYS A 51 -10.40 -16.53 -9.13
N THR A 52 -9.84 -16.47 -10.34
CA THR A 52 -9.23 -17.65 -11.00
C THR A 52 -7.93 -18.13 -10.35
N LEU A 53 -7.37 -17.34 -9.43
CA LEU A 53 -6.09 -17.63 -8.78
C LEU A 53 -6.25 -18.38 -7.45
N GLU A 54 -7.48 -18.55 -6.96
CA GLU A 54 -7.74 -19.12 -5.63
C GLU A 54 -7.18 -20.55 -5.46
N ASP A 55 -7.23 -21.38 -6.51
CA ASP A 55 -6.67 -22.74 -6.47
C ASP A 55 -5.14 -22.75 -6.39
N GLU A 56 -4.48 -21.75 -6.97
CA GLU A 56 -3.02 -21.64 -7.03
C GLU A 56 -2.45 -20.89 -5.81
N PHE A 57 -3.21 -19.92 -5.29
CA PHE A 57 -2.89 -19.10 -4.14
C PHE A 57 -4.12 -19.02 -3.20
N PRO A 58 -4.33 -20.02 -2.33
CA PRO A 58 -5.49 -20.03 -1.43
C PRO A 58 -5.57 -18.77 -0.55
N GLY A 59 -6.73 -18.11 -0.55
CA GLY A 59 -6.99 -16.86 0.16
C GLY A 59 -6.69 -15.59 -0.64
N ILE A 60 -6.10 -15.69 -1.85
CA ILE A 60 -5.71 -14.52 -2.64
C ILE A 60 -6.90 -13.64 -3.00
N TYR A 61 -8.05 -14.23 -3.35
CA TYR A 61 -9.22 -13.45 -3.72
C TYR A 61 -9.79 -12.70 -2.51
N ASN A 62 -9.81 -13.34 -1.34
CA ASN A 62 -10.21 -12.68 -0.10
C ASN A 62 -9.29 -11.51 0.25
N ASP A 63 -7.97 -11.70 0.10
CA ASP A 63 -6.97 -10.64 0.31
C ASP A 63 -7.11 -9.49 -0.68
N TYR A 64 -7.33 -9.78 -1.96
CA TYR A 64 -7.60 -8.79 -2.98
C TYR A 64 -8.90 -8.02 -2.71
N ASN A 65 -9.98 -8.71 -2.36
CA ASN A 65 -11.30 -8.11 -2.21
C ASN A 65 -11.38 -7.14 -1.02
N ARG A 66 -10.64 -7.41 0.07
CA ARG A 66 -10.61 -6.55 1.26
C ARG A 66 -9.74 -5.29 1.13
N LEU A 67 -8.99 -5.13 0.03
CA LEU A 67 -8.21 -3.92 -0.22
C LEU A 67 -9.16 -2.73 -0.45
N PRO A 68 -9.05 -1.64 0.35
CA PRO A 68 -10.08 -0.62 0.40
C PRO A 68 -9.98 0.43 -0.71
N ILE A 69 -8.82 0.57 -1.36
CA ILE A 69 -8.60 1.56 -2.43
C ILE A 69 -8.33 0.83 -3.76
N PRO A 70 -8.97 1.23 -4.87
CA PRO A 70 -8.77 0.63 -6.19
C PRO A 70 -7.30 0.55 -6.65
N VAL A 71 -6.45 1.53 -6.33
CA VAL A 71 -5.02 1.48 -6.70
C VAL A 71 -4.30 0.31 -6.02
N MET A 72 -4.67 -0.06 -4.79
CA MET A 72 -4.09 -1.22 -4.11
C MET A 72 -4.50 -2.53 -4.81
N LYS A 73 -5.72 -2.59 -5.34
CA LYS A 73 -6.18 -3.69 -6.17
C LYS A 73 -5.40 -3.75 -7.49
N ALA A 74 -5.20 -2.64 -8.17
CA ALA A 74 -4.39 -2.56 -9.39
C ALA A 74 -2.91 -2.97 -9.14
N ASP A 75 -2.35 -2.54 -8.01
CA ASP A 75 -1.04 -2.99 -7.51
C ASP A 75 -0.97 -4.50 -7.35
N PHE A 76 -1.95 -5.13 -6.69
CA PHE A 76 -1.87 -6.58 -6.51
C PHE A 76 -2.11 -7.35 -7.83
N PHE A 77 -3.08 -6.87 -8.63
CA PHE A 77 -3.44 -7.45 -9.93
C PHE A 77 -2.25 -7.52 -10.89
N ARG A 78 -1.43 -6.46 -10.98
CA ARG A 78 -0.34 -6.40 -11.97
C ARG A 78 0.70 -7.49 -11.78
N TYR A 79 1.01 -7.87 -10.54
CA TYR A 79 1.92 -8.98 -10.25
C TYR A 79 1.30 -10.30 -10.67
N CYS A 80 0.02 -10.48 -10.35
CA CYS A 80 -0.71 -11.70 -10.61
C CYS A 80 -0.91 -11.96 -12.11
N VAL A 81 -1.28 -10.93 -12.88
CA VAL A 81 -1.55 -11.08 -14.32
C VAL A 81 -0.27 -11.44 -15.09
N VAL A 82 0.84 -10.78 -14.78
CA VAL A 82 2.14 -11.09 -15.41
C VAL A 82 2.69 -12.41 -14.90
N TYR A 83 2.48 -12.78 -13.63
CA TYR A 83 2.83 -14.12 -13.15
C TYR A 83 2.09 -15.20 -13.95
N LYS A 84 0.78 -15.05 -14.13
CA LYS A 84 -0.08 -16.06 -14.78
C LYS A 84 0.14 -16.17 -16.29
N HIS A 85 0.36 -15.04 -16.96
CA HIS A 85 0.42 -14.97 -18.43
C HIS A 85 1.80 -14.64 -19.00
N GLY A 86 2.74 -14.15 -18.17
CA GLY A 86 3.95 -13.49 -18.64
C GLY A 86 3.64 -12.14 -19.29
N GLY A 87 4.60 -11.60 -20.03
CA GLY A 87 4.43 -10.40 -20.82
C GLY A 87 4.80 -9.13 -20.08
N ILE A 88 4.30 -8.01 -20.57
CA ILE A 88 4.55 -6.66 -20.08
C ILE A 88 3.31 -6.20 -19.31
N TYR A 89 3.51 -5.66 -18.11
CA TYR A 89 2.49 -4.82 -17.49
C TYR A 89 2.94 -3.36 -17.55
N ALA A 90 2.03 -2.47 -17.94
CA ALA A 90 2.22 -1.02 -17.90
C ALA A 90 0.96 -0.35 -17.34
N ASP A 91 1.09 0.65 -16.48
CA ASP A 91 -0.07 1.44 -16.05
C ASP A 91 -0.76 2.09 -17.27
N ALA A 92 -2.10 2.23 -17.22
CA ALA A 92 -2.89 2.71 -18.36
C ALA A 92 -2.61 4.16 -18.75
N ASP A 93 -1.93 4.92 -17.89
CA ASP A 93 -1.51 6.29 -18.10
C ASP A 93 -0.02 6.42 -18.47
N THR A 94 0.53 5.36 -19.07
CA THR A 94 1.91 5.36 -19.61
C THR A 94 1.92 5.44 -21.13
N VAL A 95 2.83 6.25 -21.66
CA VAL A 95 3.07 6.40 -23.10
C VAL A 95 4.37 5.69 -23.45
N LEU A 96 4.30 4.69 -24.34
CA LEU A 96 5.47 4.05 -24.90
C LEU A 96 6.06 4.93 -26.01
N VAL A 97 7.37 5.15 -25.97
CA VAL A 97 8.10 5.81 -27.05
C VAL A 97 8.27 4.84 -28.21
N ASP A 98 7.89 5.27 -29.41
CA ASP A 98 7.92 4.46 -30.63
C ASP A 98 9.23 3.69 -30.82
N GLY A 99 9.10 2.39 -31.13
CA GLY A 99 10.23 1.50 -31.42
C GLY A 99 11.09 1.15 -30.20
N LYS A 100 10.63 1.38 -28.96
CA LYS A 100 11.38 1.07 -27.73
C LYS A 100 10.90 -0.16 -26.96
N ILE A 101 9.86 -0.87 -27.45
CA ILE A 101 9.32 -2.06 -26.77
C ILE A 101 10.36 -3.16 -26.53
N ASP A 102 11.36 -3.28 -27.40
CA ASP A 102 12.43 -4.28 -27.26
C ASP A 102 13.22 -4.15 -25.96
N LYS A 103 13.24 -2.96 -25.34
CA LYS A 103 13.85 -2.79 -24.02
C LYS A 103 13.12 -3.55 -22.91
N LEU A 104 11.84 -3.88 -23.11
CA LEU A 104 11.01 -4.62 -22.18
C LEU A 104 11.01 -6.12 -22.46
N VAL A 105 11.38 -6.59 -23.65
CA VAL A 105 11.29 -8.03 -23.99
C VAL A 105 12.60 -8.65 -24.49
N GLY A 106 13.63 -7.84 -24.73
CA GLY A 106 14.91 -8.28 -25.28
C GLY A 106 15.79 -9.08 -24.31
N TYR A 107 15.32 -9.39 -23.11
CA TYR A 107 16.07 -10.13 -22.09
C TYR A 107 15.29 -11.36 -21.63
N ASN A 108 15.95 -12.52 -21.58
CA ASN A 108 15.36 -13.79 -21.16
C ASN A 108 15.29 -13.91 -19.63
N GLY A 109 14.39 -13.16 -19.02
CA GLY A 109 14.23 -13.09 -17.56
C GLY A 109 13.30 -11.95 -17.14
N PHE A 110 13.38 -11.53 -15.90
CA PHE A 110 12.59 -10.39 -15.41
C PHE A 110 13.23 -9.08 -15.86
N VAL A 111 12.44 -8.14 -16.39
CA VAL A 111 12.90 -6.80 -16.76
C VAL A 111 12.11 -5.77 -15.97
N CYS A 112 12.82 -4.86 -15.32
CA CYS A 112 12.23 -3.77 -14.56
C CYS A 112 13.08 -2.51 -14.67
N VAL A 113 12.66 -1.46 -13.96
CA VAL A 113 13.29 -0.14 -13.99
C VAL A 113 13.50 0.32 -12.55
N ALA A 114 14.60 1.00 -12.28
CA ALA A 114 14.75 1.72 -11.01
C ALA A 114 13.79 2.93 -10.99
N GLU A 115 13.01 3.10 -9.92
CA GLU A 115 12.14 4.29 -9.78
C GLU A 115 12.95 5.47 -9.28
N ASN A 116 13.64 5.27 -8.16
CA ASN A 116 14.46 6.24 -7.48
C ASN A 116 15.50 5.50 -6.61
N LYS A 117 16.16 6.21 -5.70
CA LYS A 117 17.19 5.64 -4.81
C LYS A 117 16.65 4.63 -3.79
N ALA A 118 15.34 4.61 -3.56
CA ALA A 118 14.70 3.83 -2.50
C ALA A 118 13.85 2.68 -3.05
N HIS A 119 13.21 2.87 -4.21
CA HIS A 119 12.22 1.95 -4.73
C HIS A 119 12.50 1.50 -6.17
N MET A 120 12.10 0.26 -6.43
CA MET A 120 11.91 -0.26 -7.77
C MET A 120 10.60 0.21 -8.37
N CYS A 121 10.61 0.43 -9.69
CA CYS A 121 9.43 0.75 -10.44
C CYS A 121 8.52 -0.48 -10.53
N GLN A 122 7.25 -0.31 -10.17
CA GLN A 122 6.21 -1.33 -10.28
C GLN A 122 5.12 -0.98 -11.30
N TRP A 123 5.15 0.22 -11.88
CA TRP A 123 4.17 0.65 -12.89
C TRP A 123 4.54 0.24 -14.31
N ILE A 124 5.77 -0.25 -14.51
CA ILE A 124 6.21 -0.93 -15.73
C ILE A 124 7.19 -2.05 -15.37
N PHE A 125 6.94 -3.25 -15.88
CA PHE A 125 7.89 -4.36 -15.85
C PHE A 125 7.44 -5.45 -16.82
N SER A 126 8.29 -6.44 -17.04
CA SER A 126 7.93 -7.62 -17.82
C SER A 126 8.59 -8.88 -17.27
N ALA A 127 7.96 -10.01 -17.53
CA ALA A 127 8.48 -11.30 -17.07
C ALA A 127 8.01 -12.46 -17.95
N PRO A 128 8.74 -13.59 -17.93
CA PRO A 128 8.22 -14.86 -18.39
C PRO A 128 7.05 -15.32 -17.53
N LYS A 129 6.17 -16.13 -18.11
CA LYS A 129 5.11 -16.82 -17.36
C LYS A 129 5.71 -17.62 -16.21
N GLY A 130 5.08 -17.56 -15.03
CA GLY A 130 5.51 -18.30 -13.84
C GLY A 130 6.78 -17.74 -13.19
N CYS A 131 7.12 -16.47 -13.43
CA CYS A 131 8.31 -15.84 -12.85
C CYS A 131 8.36 -16.00 -11.32
N SER A 132 9.44 -16.61 -10.81
CA SER A 132 9.64 -16.89 -9.39
C SER A 132 9.73 -15.63 -8.53
N LEU A 133 10.29 -14.54 -9.07
CA LEU A 133 10.31 -13.24 -8.39
C LEU A 133 8.90 -12.68 -8.20
N LEU A 134 8.04 -12.72 -9.23
CA LEU A 134 6.65 -12.27 -9.08
C LEU A 134 5.86 -13.17 -8.12
N LYS A 135 6.13 -14.48 -8.13
CA LYS A 135 5.57 -15.38 -7.11
C LYS A 135 5.97 -14.94 -5.69
N LYS A 136 7.25 -14.62 -5.47
CA LYS A 136 7.73 -14.11 -4.17
C LYS A 136 7.04 -12.80 -3.78
N VAL A 137 6.82 -11.88 -4.72
CA VAL A 137 6.06 -10.63 -4.47
C VAL A 137 4.64 -10.95 -4.00
N ILE A 138 3.93 -11.85 -4.70
CA ILE A 138 2.58 -12.29 -4.34
C ILE A 138 2.57 -12.91 -2.94
N ASP A 139 3.50 -13.85 -2.67
CA ASP A 139 3.61 -14.52 -1.37
C ASP A 139 3.88 -13.52 -0.23
N VAL A 140 4.74 -12.52 -0.44
CA VAL A 140 5.05 -11.48 0.56
C VAL A 140 3.83 -10.59 0.83
N ILE A 141 3.08 -10.18 -0.21
CA ILE A 141 1.84 -9.41 -0.06
C ILE A 141 0.82 -10.22 0.74
N MET A 142 0.55 -11.47 0.35
CA MET A 142 -0.42 -12.32 1.05
C MET A 142 -0.02 -12.57 2.50
N ASN A 143 1.24 -12.90 2.77
CA ASN A 143 1.73 -13.09 4.14
C ASN A 143 1.58 -11.81 4.98
N LYS A 144 1.86 -10.64 4.40
CA LYS A 144 1.69 -9.37 5.09
C LYS A 144 0.22 -9.13 5.40
N LEU A 145 -0.65 -9.23 4.40
CA LEU A 145 -2.08 -9.03 4.56
C LEU A 145 -2.67 -10.00 5.60
N LEU A 146 -2.32 -11.29 5.58
CA LEU A 146 -2.80 -12.30 6.51
C LEU A 146 -2.54 -11.93 7.98
N ASN A 147 -1.38 -11.33 8.26
CA ASN A 147 -0.92 -11.05 9.61
C ASN A 147 -1.20 -9.62 10.09
N LEU A 148 -1.94 -8.82 9.31
CA LEU A 148 -2.24 -7.44 9.66
C LEU A 148 -3.72 -7.08 9.52
N ASN A 149 -4.14 -6.12 10.35
CA ASN A 149 -5.38 -5.39 10.16
C ASN A 149 -5.13 -4.17 9.27
N ILE A 150 -5.81 -4.11 8.12
CA ILE A 150 -5.59 -3.04 7.12
C ILE A 150 -5.95 -1.67 7.70
N ARG A 151 -7.01 -1.58 8.52
CA ARG A 151 -7.43 -0.31 9.14
C ARG A 151 -6.40 0.19 10.13
N ASP A 152 -5.84 -0.68 10.94
CA ASP A 152 -4.77 -0.32 11.88
C ASP A 152 -3.54 0.17 11.11
N ARG A 153 -3.17 -0.52 10.02
CA ARG A 153 -2.05 -0.08 9.17
C ARG A 153 -2.27 1.29 8.52
N ILE A 154 -3.49 1.59 8.08
CA ILE A 154 -3.84 2.93 7.55
C ILE A 154 -3.72 3.99 8.65
N ARG A 155 -4.06 3.66 9.90
CA ARG A 155 -3.91 4.58 11.04
C ARG A 155 -2.44 4.84 11.39
N GLU A 156 -1.58 3.85 11.22
CA GLU A 156 -0.14 3.97 11.50
C GLU A 156 0.61 4.85 10.49
N THR A 157 0.20 4.85 9.22
CA THR A 157 0.97 5.53 8.17
C THR A 157 0.13 6.01 6.98
N ARG A 158 0.45 7.21 6.50
CA ARG A 158 -0.07 7.76 5.24
C ARG A 158 0.48 7.04 3.99
N HIS A 159 1.51 6.21 4.15
CA HIS A 159 2.14 5.45 3.07
C HIS A 159 1.65 3.99 2.97
N TYR A 160 0.48 3.68 3.54
CA TYR A 160 -0.05 2.31 3.59
C TYR A 160 -0.18 1.66 2.21
N ILE A 161 -0.48 2.42 1.15
CA ILE A 161 -0.56 1.89 -0.22
C ILE A 161 0.79 1.36 -0.67
N HIS A 162 1.85 2.17 -0.53
CA HIS A 162 3.21 1.77 -0.90
C HIS A 162 3.67 0.54 -0.11
N ASP A 163 3.29 0.49 1.16
CA ASP A 163 3.70 -0.54 2.10
C ASP A 163 2.94 -1.87 1.96
N LEU A 164 1.68 -1.85 1.54
CA LEU A 164 0.84 -3.06 1.49
C LEU A 164 0.84 -3.73 0.12
N THR A 165 0.84 -2.95 -0.96
CA THR A 165 0.74 -3.47 -2.33
C THR A 165 1.67 -2.77 -3.31
N GLY A 166 2.08 -1.54 -3.00
CA GLY A 166 2.80 -0.67 -3.90
C GLY A 166 4.34 -0.84 -3.92
N PRO A 167 5.09 0.22 -4.31
CA PRO A 167 6.53 0.11 -4.60
C PRO A 167 7.40 -0.31 -3.41
N ALA A 168 6.99 -0.05 -2.16
CA ALA A 168 7.82 -0.39 -1.01
C ALA A 168 7.81 -1.90 -0.74
N ILE A 169 6.65 -2.56 -0.77
CA ILE A 169 6.58 -4.02 -0.59
C ILE A 169 7.13 -4.77 -1.80
N PHE A 170 6.97 -4.22 -3.00
CA PHE A 170 7.61 -4.77 -4.21
C PHE A 170 9.13 -4.79 -4.06
N THR A 171 9.71 -3.65 -3.66
CA THR A 171 11.16 -3.51 -3.45
C THR A 171 11.64 -4.41 -2.33
N GLN A 172 10.87 -4.53 -1.24
CA GLN A 172 11.16 -5.46 -0.14
C GLN A 172 11.22 -6.91 -0.65
N ALA A 173 10.16 -7.39 -1.32
CA ALA A 173 10.08 -8.74 -1.82
C ALA A 173 11.17 -9.04 -2.86
N PHE A 174 11.52 -8.05 -3.69
CA PHE A 174 12.63 -8.14 -4.63
C PHE A 174 13.96 -8.34 -3.92
N ARG A 175 14.24 -7.55 -2.88
CA ARG A 175 15.47 -7.70 -2.08
C ARG A 175 15.51 -9.06 -1.38
N GLU A 176 14.42 -9.49 -0.75
CA GLU A 176 14.31 -10.82 -0.12
C GLU A 176 14.56 -11.93 -1.13
N TYR A 177 13.95 -11.86 -2.32
CA TYR A 177 14.16 -12.81 -3.41
C TYR A 177 15.64 -12.94 -3.78
N LEU A 178 16.33 -11.81 -3.98
CA LEU A 178 17.73 -11.81 -4.38
C LEU A 178 18.63 -12.48 -3.33
N LEU A 179 18.42 -12.15 -2.05
CA LEU A 179 19.20 -12.72 -0.94
C LEU A 179 18.95 -14.22 -0.79
N GLU A 180 17.68 -14.65 -0.85
CA GLU A 180 17.29 -16.06 -0.82
C GLU A 180 17.86 -16.86 -2.00
N ASN A 181 18.12 -16.19 -3.13
CA ASN A 181 18.68 -16.79 -4.33
C ASN A 181 20.18 -16.47 -4.54
N GLY A 182 20.88 -16.16 -3.45
CA GLY A 182 22.34 -16.18 -3.40
C GLY A 182 23.04 -14.92 -3.91
N GLU A 183 22.34 -13.79 -4.05
CA GLU A 183 23.00 -12.48 -4.10
C GLU A 183 23.48 -12.07 -2.70
N THR A 184 24.57 -11.32 -2.64
CA THR A 184 25.06 -10.75 -1.36
C THR A 184 24.33 -9.45 -1.03
N GLU A 185 24.30 -9.09 0.26
CA GLU A 185 23.80 -7.77 0.70
C GLU A 185 24.48 -6.62 -0.05
N ASP A 186 25.79 -6.70 -0.27
CA ASP A 186 26.53 -5.68 -1.01
C ASP A 186 26.06 -5.58 -2.47
N ALA A 187 25.79 -6.70 -3.14
CA ALA A 187 25.27 -6.71 -4.51
C ALA A 187 23.85 -6.11 -4.56
N VAL A 188 23.00 -6.45 -3.58
CA VAL A 188 21.64 -5.91 -3.44
C VAL A 188 21.65 -4.42 -3.09
N ASN A 189 22.63 -3.94 -2.33
CA ASN A 189 22.74 -2.53 -1.95
C ASN A 189 23.39 -1.69 -3.07
N ALA A 190 24.33 -2.25 -3.82
CA ALA A 190 25.02 -1.57 -4.91
C ALA A 190 24.07 -1.13 -6.03
N TRP A 191 23.12 -1.97 -6.45
CA TRP A 191 22.16 -1.56 -7.48
C TRP A 191 21.21 -0.46 -6.97
N ASN A 192 20.84 -0.51 -5.68
CA ASN A 192 20.02 0.52 -5.05
C ASN A 192 20.76 1.88 -5.00
N ALA A 193 22.09 1.87 -4.95
CA ALA A 193 22.92 3.07 -4.89
C ALA A 193 23.09 3.76 -6.25
N ASP A 194 23.14 3.00 -7.36
CA ASP A 194 23.36 3.53 -8.72
C ASP A 194 22.15 3.29 -9.65
N PHE A 195 21.01 3.86 -9.28
CA PHE A 195 19.77 3.91 -10.08
C PHE A 195 19.90 4.57 -11.48
N ARG A 196 21.10 5.07 -11.81
CA ARG A 196 21.42 5.71 -13.10
C ARG A 196 22.11 4.77 -14.07
N ALA A 197 22.54 3.59 -13.63
CA ALA A 197 23.16 2.58 -14.48
C ALA A 197 22.22 1.39 -14.73
N THR A 198 22.43 0.70 -15.85
CA THR A 198 21.79 -0.58 -16.12
C THR A 198 22.38 -1.64 -15.20
N GLY A 199 21.54 -2.32 -14.42
CA GLY A 199 21.92 -3.46 -13.60
C GLY A 199 21.60 -4.79 -14.29
N ILE A 200 22.51 -5.76 -14.25
CA ILE A 200 22.25 -7.12 -14.71
C ILE A 200 22.61 -8.09 -13.58
N LEU A 201 21.62 -8.78 -13.04
CA LEU A 201 21.80 -9.84 -12.05
C LEU A 201 21.68 -11.19 -12.77
N SER A 202 22.76 -11.58 -13.46
CA SER A 202 22.76 -12.74 -14.37
C SER A 202 22.39 -14.06 -13.70
N ARG A 203 22.72 -14.23 -12.41
CA ARG A 203 22.35 -15.41 -11.61
C ARG A 203 20.83 -15.59 -11.57
N ASN A 204 20.13 -14.50 -11.31
CA ASN A 204 18.68 -14.45 -11.16
C ASN A 204 17.95 -14.11 -12.46
N LYS A 205 18.70 -13.85 -13.54
CA LYS A 205 18.18 -13.39 -14.83
C LYS A 205 17.27 -12.19 -14.67
N ILE A 206 17.84 -11.12 -14.13
CA ILE A 206 17.15 -9.85 -13.97
C ILE A 206 17.92 -8.76 -14.71
N LEU A 207 17.20 -7.99 -15.51
CA LEU A 207 17.67 -6.76 -16.13
C LEU A 207 16.95 -5.57 -15.49
N ILE A 208 17.73 -4.62 -14.99
CA ILE A 208 17.24 -3.39 -14.37
C ILE A 208 17.68 -2.21 -15.25
N HIS A 209 16.73 -1.54 -15.88
CA HIS A 209 17.01 -0.30 -16.60
C HIS A 209 17.18 0.89 -15.64
N PRO A 210 18.00 1.88 -15.99
CA PRO A 210 18.18 3.09 -15.19
C PRO A 210 16.95 4.00 -15.26
N CYS A 211 16.84 4.95 -14.33
CA CYS A 211 15.72 5.89 -14.26
C CYS A 211 15.54 6.79 -15.52
N SER A 212 16.56 6.89 -16.39
CA SER A 212 16.40 7.61 -17.67
C SER A 212 15.39 6.92 -18.60
N PHE A 213 15.11 5.63 -18.38
CA PHE A 213 14.05 4.87 -19.05
C PHE A 213 12.69 5.59 -18.98
N HIS A 214 12.40 6.26 -17.86
CA HIS A 214 11.15 7.00 -17.62
C HIS A 214 10.96 8.23 -18.52
N LYS A 215 11.99 8.61 -19.27
CA LYS A 215 11.97 9.68 -20.27
C LYS A 215 12.22 9.15 -21.67
N ASP A 216 13.16 8.22 -21.78
CA ASP A 216 13.68 7.76 -23.07
C ASP A 216 12.89 6.59 -23.66
N THR A 217 11.97 5.98 -22.91
CA THR A 217 11.31 4.73 -23.29
C THR A 217 9.85 4.65 -22.90
N VAL A 218 9.49 4.89 -21.65
CA VAL A 218 8.08 4.97 -21.23
C VAL A 218 7.89 6.20 -20.37
N THR A 219 6.96 7.08 -20.75
CA THR A 219 6.62 8.28 -19.97
C THR A 219 5.34 8.05 -19.17
N HIS A 220 5.37 8.31 -17.86
CA HIS A 220 4.20 8.22 -16.98
C HIS A 220 3.46 9.57 -16.92
N LEU A 221 2.14 9.57 -17.11
CA LEU A 221 1.31 10.80 -17.10
C LEU A 221 0.80 11.20 -15.72
N PHE A 222 1.02 10.35 -14.71
CA PHE A 222 0.65 10.54 -13.31
C PHE A 222 -0.83 10.88 -13.10
N SER A 223 -1.72 10.17 -13.80
CA SER A 223 -3.17 10.38 -13.73
C SER A 223 -3.76 10.13 -12.35
N GLY A 224 -3.08 9.34 -11.52
CA GLY A 224 -3.40 9.18 -10.10
C GLY A 224 -3.33 10.46 -9.26
N GLN A 225 -2.62 11.48 -9.75
CA GLN A 225 -2.49 12.80 -9.13
C GLN A 225 -3.47 13.83 -9.70
N TRP A 226 -4.24 13.47 -10.74
CA TRP A 226 -5.27 14.35 -11.29
C TRP A 226 -6.46 14.43 -10.34
N GLU A 227 -7.39 15.34 -10.63
CA GLU A 227 -8.66 15.45 -9.90
C GLU A 227 -9.43 14.12 -9.94
N ASN A 228 -9.96 13.66 -8.80
CA ASN A 228 -10.57 12.34 -8.63
C ASN A 228 -9.61 11.15 -8.84
N GLY A 229 -8.30 11.39 -8.81
CA GLY A 229 -7.26 10.37 -8.82
C GLY A 229 -7.18 9.62 -7.48
N TRP A 230 -6.43 8.52 -7.45
CA TRP A 230 -6.34 7.68 -6.25
C TRP A 230 -5.69 8.40 -5.05
N CYS A 231 -4.86 9.44 -5.29
CA CYS A 231 -4.27 10.22 -4.21
C CYS A 231 -5.34 10.89 -3.32
N GLU A 232 -6.44 11.35 -3.92
CA GLU A 232 -7.57 11.95 -3.20
C GLU A 232 -8.30 10.89 -2.37
N GLN A 233 -8.67 9.78 -2.98
CA GLN A 233 -9.31 8.63 -2.30
C GLN A 233 -8.46 8.10 -1.13
N ALA A 234 -7.15 8.03 -1.32
CA ALA A 234 -6.22 7.58 -0.29
C ALA A 234 -6.19 8.53 0.92
N SER A 235 -6.24 9.83 0.63
CA SER A 235 -6.25 10.91 1.62
C SER A 235 -7.57 10.93 2.39
N GLU A 236 -8.70 10.79 1.68
CA GLU A 236 -10.03 10.68 2.26
C GLU A 236 -10.12 9.50 3.22
N LEU A 237 -9.74 8.29 2.79
CA LEU A 237 -9.78 7.11 3.66
C LEU A 237 -8.87 7.25 4.89
N TYR A 238 -7.66 7.79 4.70
CA TYR A 238 -6.75 8.03 5.82
C TYR A 238 -7.38 9.01 6.82
N ASN A 239 -7.95 10.10 6.33
CA ASN A 239 -8.61 11.10 7.17
C ASN A 239 -9.85 10.53 7.84
N ASP A 240 -10.61 9.69 7.16
CA ASP A 240 -11.81 9.07 7.70
C ASP A 240 -11.48 8.17 8.89
N LEU A 241 -10.42 7.37 8.75
CA LEU A 241 -10.00 6.44 9.80
C LEU A 241 -9.30 7.13 10.99
N ASN A 242 -8.65 8.28 10.78
CA ASN A 242 -7.84 8.97 11.80
C ASN A 242 -8.49 10.22 12.41
N TYR A 243 -9.33 10.92 11.65
CA TYR A 243 -9.90 12.23 12.03
C TYR A 243 -11.44 12.29 11.98
N ASN A 244 -12.11 11.47 11.15
CA ASN A 244 -13.58 11.45 11.10
C ASN A 244 -14.23 10.32 11.93
N CYS A 245 -13.45 9.44 12.54
CA CYS A 245 -13.90 8.63 13.69
C CYS A 245 -14.33 9.61 14.81
N GLU A 246 -15.43 9.34 15.52
CA GLU A 246 -15.97 10.18 16.62
C GLU A 246 -14.89 10.57 17.64
N SER A 247 -14.11 11.63 17.39
CA SER A 247 -12.93 12.07 18.17
C SER A 247 -11.89 10.98 18.48
N SER A 248 -10.63 11.18 18.07
CA SER A 248 -9.54 10.35 18.58
C SER A 248 -9.09 10.86 19.95
N ILE A 249 -8.86 9.94 20.90
CA ILE A 249 -8.51 10.25 22.28
C ILE A 249 -7.16 9.60 22.60
N LYS A 250 -6.22 10.38 23.12
CA LYS A 250 -4.92 9.90 23.62
C LYS A 250 -4.86 10.02 25.13
N VAL A 251 -4.39 8.97 25.82
CA VAL A 251 -4.09 9.06 27.25
C VAL A 251 -2.81 9.86 27.46
N LEU A 252 -2.86 10.90 28.28
CA LEU A 252 -1.68 11.67 28.67
C LEU A 252 -1.06 11.14 29.96
N LYS A 253 -1.89 10.96 31.00
CA LYS A 253 -1.43 10.49 32.31
C LYS A 253 -2.58 9.98 33.17
N VAL A 254 -2.26 9.03 34.04
CA VAL A 254 -3.12 8.65 35.18
C VAL A 254 -2.83 9.60 36.33
N ILE A 255 -3.88 10.14 36.94
CA ILE A 255 -3.81 11.09 38.04
C ILE A 255 -4.51 10.45 39.25
N SER A 256 -3.78 10.28 40.35
CA SER A 256 -4.35 9.88 41.63
C SER A 256 -4.05 10.95 42.67
N SER A 257 -5.04 11.31 43.49
CA SER A 257 -4.88 12.29 44.58
C SER A 257 -4.06 11.76 45.76
N ALA A 258 -3.81 10.46 45.83
CA ALA A 258 -2.99 9.84 46.87
C ALA A 258 -1.96 8.86 46.29
N ARG A 259 -0.80 8.77 46.96
CA ARG A 259 0.28 7.82 46.66
C ARG A 259 -0.15 6.43 47.09
N PHE A 260 -0.93 5.76 46.25
CA PHE A 260 -1.22 4.35 46.40
C PHE A 260 -0.23 3.53 45.55
N PRO A 261 0.19 2.33 46.02
CA PRO A 261 1.12 1.47 45.29
C PRO A 261 0.48 0.79 44.07
N ASP A 262 -0.85 0.86 43.94
CA ASP A 262 -1.64 0.28 42.86
C ASP A 262 -1.16 0.77 41.49
N THR A 263 -1.10 -0.15 40.53
CA THR A 263 -0.66 0.15 39.16
C THR A 263 -1.82 -0.05 38.20
N PHE A 264 -1.91 0.81 37.19
CA PHE A 264 -3.02 0.79 36.23
C PHE A 264 -2.50 0.80 34.80
N LYS A 265 -3.12 -0.03 33.96
CA LYS A 265 -3.03 0.05 32.51
C LYS A 265 -4.27 0.75 31.98
N VAL A 266 -4.07 1.72 31.10
CA VAL A 266 -5.15 2.44 30.43
C VAL A 266 -5.09 2.14 28.94
N SER A 267 -6.24 1.87 28.34
CA SER A 267 -6.39 1.65 26.91
C SER A 267 -7.63 2.36 26.38
N ILE A 268 -7.63 2.70 25.10
CA ILE A 268 -8.73 3.39 24.43
C ILE A 268 -9.09 2.63 23.16
N SER A 269 -10.39 2.43 22.93
CA SER A 269 -10.92 1.90 21.68
C SER A 269 -12.16 2.71 21.30
N GLY A 270 -12.08 3.47 20.21
CA GLY A 270 -13.12 4.45 19.85
C GLY A 270 -13.31 5.49 20.96
N ASN A 271 -14.55 5.68 21.40
CA ASN A 271 -14.92 6.57 22.51
C ASN A 271 -14.90 5.88 23.90
N LYS A 272 -14.38 4.64 23.98
CA LYS A 272 -14.36 3.83 25.20
C LYS A 272 -12.98 3.84 25.85
N LEU A 273 -12.90 4.40 27.05
CA LEU A 273 -11.72 4.38 27.92
C LEU A 273 -11.81 3.17 28.86
N SER A 274 -10.81 2.29 28.84
CA SER A 274 -10.73 1.11 29.73
C SER A 274 -9.53 1.22 30.68
N ILE A 275 -9.79 1.01 31.96
CA ILE A 275 -8.82 1.05 33.05
C ILE A 275 -8.77 -0.35 33.67
N GLN A 276 -7.58 -0.95 33.67
CA GLN A 276 -7.30 -2.22 34.30
C GLN A 276 -6.27 -2.05 35.39
N ARG A 277 -6.50 -2.63 36.57
CA ARG A 277 -5.49 -2.72 37.62
C ARG A 277 -4.48 -3.83 37.29
N THR A 278 -3.18 -3.56 37.46
CA THR A 278 -2.10 -4.46 37.03
C THR A 278 -1.35 -5.15 38.16
N ASP A 279 -1.49 -4.66 39.40
CA ASP A 279 -0.88 -5.26 40.60
C ASP A 279 -1.82 -6.24 41.34
N SER A 280 -3.10 -6.31 40.96
CA SER A 280 -4.09 -7.17 41.60
C SER A 280 -5.17 -7.62 40.62
N ASN A 281 -5.83 -8.74 40.94
CA ASN A 281 -6.99 -9.25 40.20
C ASN A 281 -8.33 -8.74 40.75
N GLY A 282 -8.30 -7.96 41.84
CA GLY A 282 -9.49 -7.35 42.44
C GLY A 282 -9.80 -5.95 41.91
N GLY A 283 -10.88 -5.36 42.41
CA GLY A 283 -11.19 -3.95 42.23
C GLY A 283 -10.24 -3.00 42.96
N TRP A 284 -10.61 -1.74 43.07
CA TRP A 284 -9.78 -0.69 43.66
C TRP A 284 -10.64 0.38 44.35
N GLY A 285 -10.09 0.97 45.43
CA GLY A 285 -10.81 1.88 46.32
C GLY A 285 -10.54 3.37 46.09
N GLN A 286 -9.76 3.73 45.07
CA GLN A 286 -9.37 5.11 44.78
C GLN A 286 -10.55 5.89 44.20
N HIS A 287 -11.38 6.46 45.08
CA HIS A 287 -12.53 7.28 44.71
C HIS A 287 -12.17 8.53 43.89
N GLU A 288 -10.92 9.00 43.95
CA GLU A 288 -10.44 10.18 43.23
C GLU A 288 -9.53 9.85 42.03
N LEU A 289 -9.51 8.59 41.58
CA LEU A 289 -8.75 8.20 40.39
C LEU A 289 -9.27 8.96 39.16
N LYS A 290 -8.37 9.61 38.44
CA LYS A 290 -8.65 10.40 37.24
C LYS A 290 -7.67 10.03 36.13
N VAL A 291 -8.06 10.23 34.88
CA VAL A 291 -7.19 10.10 33.72
C VAL A 291 -7.26 11.40 32.93
N SER A 292 -6.11 12.01 32.66
CA SER A 292 -6.03 13.11 31.69
C SER A 292 -5.88 12.52 30.29
N VAL A 293 -6.76 12.97 29.41
CA VAL A 293 -6.76 12.61 28.00
C VAL A 293 -6.64 13.85 27.14
N LEU A 294 -6.00 13.71 25.99
CA LEU A 294 -6.00 14.69 24.92
C LEU A 294 -7.01 14.25 23.88
N ILE A 295 -8.03 15.07 23.67
CA ILE A 295 -9.07 14.86 22.68
C ILE A 295 -8.69 15.66 21.44
N TYR A 296 -8.69 14.99 20.29
CA TYR A 296 -8.47 15.61 19.00
C TYR A 296 -9.83 15.81 18.33
N ASN A 297 -10.23 17.07 18.22
CA ASN A 297 -11.51 17.45 17.64
C ASN A 297 -11.43 17.55 16.11
N LYS A 298 -12.58 17.45 15.44
CA LYS A 298 -12.68 17.52 13.98
C LYS A 298 -12.16 18.84 13.39
N ASP A 299 -12.12 19.91 14.18
CA ASP A 299 -11.63 21.24 13.79
C ASP A 299 -10.10 21.40 13.93
N GLY A 300 -9.37 20.32 14.21
CA GLY A 300 -7.92 20.31 14.39
C GLY A 300 -7.45 20.87 15.74
N LYS A 301 -8.37 21.30 16.61
CA LYS A 301 -8.02 21.72 17.97
C LYS A 301 -7.85 20.51 18.88
N THR A 302 -6.96 20.66 19.84
CA THR A 302 -6.81 19.72 20.94
C THR A 302 -7.46 20.26 22.20
N GLU A 303 -8.14 19.38 22.92
CA GLU A 303 -8.69 19.67 24.24
C GLU A 303 -8.12 18.67 25.25
N GLU A 304 -7.46 19.16 26.30
CA GLU A 304 -7.11 18.32 27.44
C GLU A 304 -8.31 18.20 28.37
N LYS A 305 -8.78 16.97 28.60
CA LYS A 305 -9.91 16.68 29.49
C LYS A 305 -9.47 15.73 30.59
N THR A 306 -9.87 16.03 31.81
CA THR A 306 -9.68 15.11 32.95
C THR A 306 -10.96 14.31 33.16
N ILE A 307 -10.89 12.99 32.97
CA ILE A 307 -12.00 12.06 33.16
C ILE A 307 -11.90 11.47 34.56
N HIS A 308 -12.99 11.55 35.32
CA HIS A 308 -13.08 10.92 36.63
C HIS A 308 -13.40 9.43 36.49
N ILE A 309 -12.48 8.58 36.99
CA ILE A 309 -12.63 7.13 36.98
C ILE A 309 -13.31 6.66 38.26
N GLY A 310 -12.87 7.17 39.41
CA GLY A 310 -13.33 6.74 40.72
C GLY A 310 -12.99 5.27 41.02
N CYS A 311 -13.65 4.70 42.03
CA CYS A 311 -13.43 3.32 42.47
C CYS A 311 -14.08 2.28 41.53
N SER A 312 -13.68 1.03 41.66
CA SER A 312 -14.27 -0.11 40.97
C SER A 312 -14.30 -1.35 41.87
N THR A 313 -15.37 -2.15 41.81
CA THR A 313 -15.43 -3.45 42.47
C THR A 313 -14.80 -4.57 41.62
N THR A 314 -14.54 -4.30 40.34
CA THR A 314 -13.96 -5.23 39.35
C THR A 314 -12.58 -4.75 38.89
N ASN A 315 -11.74 -5.67 38.42
CA ASN A 315 -10.39 -5.38 37.94
C ASN A 315 -10.37 -4.48 36.67
N VAL A 316 -11.48 -4.40 35.94
CA VAL A 316 -11.63 -3.53 34.77
C VAL A 316 -12.83 -2.61 34.96
N LYS A 317 -12.67 -1.34 34.56
CA LYS A 317 -13.75 -0.34 34.47
C LYS A 317 -13.67 0.39 33.14
N GLU A 318 -14.82 0.60 32.52
CA GLU A 318 -14.93 1.24 31.22
C GLU A 318 -15.83 2.48 31.28
N ILE A 319 -15.47 3.53 30.53
CA ILE A 319 -16.16 4.83 30.51
C ILE A 319 -16.29 5.31 29.06
N ILE A 320 -17.45 5.87 28.71
CA ILE A 320 -17.72 6.49 27.39
C ILE A 320 -17.38 7.98 27.43
N VAL A 321 -16.76 8.49 26.37
CA VAL A 321 -16.34 9.89 26.22
C VAL A 321 -17.02 10.51 24.97
N ASP A 322 -18.08 11.30 25.15
CA ASP A 322 -18.89 11.85 24.04
C ASP A 322 -18.24 13.10 23.36
N ASN A 323 -18.46 13.27 22.04
CA ASN A 323 -18.21 14.51 21.28
C ASN A 323 -19.11 14.70 20.03
N ASN A 324 -19.70 15.90 19.86
CA ASN A 324 -20.52 16.34 18.69
C ASN A 324 -19.68 16.99 17.56
N PRO A 325 -20.10 17.00 16.27
CA PRO A 325 -19.23 17.34 15.13
C PRO A 325 -19.50 18.72 14.46
N VAL A 326 -18.45 19.38 13.93
CA VAL A 326 -18.48 20.36 12.80
C VAL A 326 -17.17 20.26 11.96
N ILE A 327 -17.23 20.69 10.69
CA ILE A 327 -16.51 20.35 9.43
C ILE A 327 -15.16 21.11 9.15
N ASP A 328 -14.18 20.40 8.56
CA ASP A 328 -13.10 20.62 7.50
C ASP A 328 -12.53 22.06 7.18
N PRO A 329 -11.31 22.31 6.58
CA PRO A 329 -10.54 21.49 5.60
C PRO A 329 -8.98 21.43 5.55
N ALA A 330 -8.51 20.37 4.87
CA ALA A 330 -7.41 20.29 3.87
C ALA A 330 -6.23 19.30 4.12
N TYR A 331 -6.03 18.39 3.16
CA TYR A 331 -4.86 17.51 3.02
C TYR A 331 -3.83 18.15 2.06
N PRO A 332 -2.51 18.13 2.36
CA PRO A 332 -1.52 18.72 1.47
C PRO A 332 -1.27 17.84 0.25
N ARG A 333 -1.49 18.40 -0.94
CA ARG A 333 -1.02 17.88 -2.22
C ARG A 333 0.49 18.13 -2.29
N HIS A 334 1.32 17.11 -2.08
CA HIS A 334 2.71 17.16 -2.48
C HIS A 334 3.04 16.05 -3.47
N PRO A 335 3.74 16.39 -4.58
CA PRO A 335 4.19 15.41 -5.56
C PRO A 335 5.36 14.63 -4.96
N ILE A 336 5.22 13.32 -4.88
CA ILE A 336 6.37 12.44 -4.64
C ILE A 336 6.96 12.15 -6.03
N ILE A 337 8.00 12.91 -6.37
CA ILE A 337 8.88 12.71 -7.53
C ILE A 337 9.85 11.57 -7.22
#